data_AF-A0A369Z9L0-F1
#
_entry.id   AF-A0A369Z9L0-F1
#
_cell.length_a   1.000
_cell.length_b   1.000
_cell.length_c   1.000
_cell.angle_alpha   90.00
_cell.angle_beta   90.00
_cell.angle_gamma   90.00
#
_symmetry.space_group_name_H-M   'P 1'
#
loop_
_entity.id
_entity.type
_entity.pdbx_description
1 polymer ?
#
loop_
_entity_poly.entity_id
_entity_poly.type
_entity_poly.pdbx_seq_one_letter_code
_entity_poly.pdbx_strand_id
1 'polypeptide(L)'
;MQKFLRAYTPSENISPITNHSINQSINHIDLSLQTKTPATSPAKKFSFTEMDLAMAKEMFARIQKLNPNHKQPNFEAWANDIRLLGERDGKSHPEIIELFEWANQDRFWQANILSPRKLREKWDVLVLQRNRQAKPRGDNLSMEWNTVEAWENVL
;
A
#
# COMPACT_ATOMS: atom_id res chain seq x y z
N MET A 1 -38.99 -49.77 -3.38
CA MET A 1 -38.29 -49.51 -4.67
C MET A 1 -36.97 -48.81 -4.37
N GLN A 2 -35.90 -49.58 -4.21
CA GLN A 2 -34.54 -49.06 -4.08
C GLN A 2 -33.98 -48.79 -5.47
N LYS A 3 -33.63 -47.54 -5.77
CA LYS A 3 -32.94 -47.14 -7.00
C LYS A 3 -31.44 -47.06 -6.70
N PHE A 4 -30.68 -47.78 -7.50
CA PHE A 4 -29.24 -47.97 -7.39
C PHE A 4 -28.47 -46.64 -7.48
N LEU A 5 -27.55 -46.45 -6.53
CA LEU A 5 -26.52 -45.41 -6.55
C LEU A 5 -25.50 -45.75 -7.65
N ARG A 6 -25.35 -44.87 -8.65
CA ARG A 6 -24.20 -44.91 -9.55
C ARG A 6 -23.14 -43.98 -8.97
N ALA A 7 -22.06 -44.56 -8.46
CA ALA A 7 -20.91 -43.80 -7.99
C ALA A 7 -20.28 -43.05 -9.18
N TYR A 8 -20.18 -41.73 -9.05
CA TYR A 8 -19.42 -40.87 -9.96
C TYR A 8 -17.96 -40.87 -9.48
N THR A 9 -17.04 -41.29 -10.33
CA THR A 9 -15.59 -41.22 -10.08
C THR A 9 -14.99 -40.04 -10.84
N PRO A 10 -14.54 -38.97 -10.17
CA PRO A 10 -13.64 -38.01 -10.79
C PRO A 10 -12.20 -38.51 -10.62
N SER A 11 -11.60 -38.95 -11.73
CA SER A 11 -10.15 -39.04 -11.88
C SER A 11 -9.64 -37.67 -12.30
N GLU A 12 -9.02 -36.90 -11.41
CA GLU A 12 -7.88 -36.01 -11.73
C GLU A 12 -7.03 -35.80 -10.46
N ASN A 13 -5.84 -36.38 -10.48
CA ASN A 13 -4.81 -36.21 -9.47
C ASN A 13 -4.02 -34.93 -9.80
N ILE A 14 -4.51 -33.77 -9.34
CA ILE A 14 -3.75 -32.52 -9.39
C ILE A 14 -2.90 -32.47 -8.13
N SER A 15 -1.63 -32.83 -8.26
CA SER A 15 -0.63 -32.68 -7.20
C SER A 15 -0.52 -31.21 -6.77
N PRO A 16 -0.31 -30.91 -5.47
CA PRO A 16 -0.10 -29.53 -5.03
C PRO A 16 1.21 -28.99 -5.60
N ILE A 17 1.12 -27.96 -6.45
CA ILE A 17 2.29 -27.17 -6.87
C ILE A 17 2.71 -26.33 -5.66
N THR A 18 3.56 -26.89 -4.80
CA THR A 18 4.30 -26.13 -3.80
C THR A 18 5.40 -25.35 -4.51
N ASN A 19 5.20 -24.04 -4.71
CA ASN A 19 6.28 -23.13 -5.08
C ASN A 19 7.22 -22.95 -3.88
N HIS A 20 8.11 -23.92 -3.67
CA HIS A 20 9.21 -23.84 -2.72
C HIS A 20 10.53 -24.13 -3.42
N SER A 21 11.12 -23.11 -4.04
CA SER A 21 12.57 -22.94 -4.09
C SER A 21 12.96 -21.66 -4.80
N ILE A 22 14.19 -21.21 -4.50
CA ILE A 22 14.98 -20.10 -5.09
C ILE A 22 14.74 -18.78 -4.32
N ASN A 23 15.67 -18.22 -3.53
CA ASN A 23 17.13 -18.33 -3.53
C ASN A 23 17.72 -18.03 -2.14
N GLN A 24 18.54 -18.94 -1.63
CA GLN A 24 19.63 -18.61 -0.72
C GLN A 24 20.84 -18.27 -1.59
N SER A 25 21.30 -17.01 -1.56
CA SER A 25 22.72 -16.74 -1.80
C SER A 25 23.12 -15.43 -1.14
N ILE A 26 24.02 -15.58 -0.18
CA ILE A 26 24.66 -14.57 0.61
C ILE A 26 25.80 -13.97 -0.22
N ASN A 27 25.83 -12.64 -0.27
CA ASN A 27 26.98 -11.74 -0.40
C ASN A 27 28.30 -12.34 -0.89
N HIS A 28 28.67 -11.99 -2.13
CA HIS A 28 30.08 -11.72 -2.43
C HIS A 28 30.21 -10.26 -2.85
N ILE A 29 30.74 -9.46 -1.92
CA ILE A 29 31.27 -8.13 -2.20
C ILE A 29 32.60 -8.37 -2.93
N ASP A 30 32.65 -8.08 -4.22
CA ASP A 30 33.93 -7.90 -4.92
C ASP A 30 34.20 -6.39 -5.06
N LEU A 31 35.21 -5.94 -4.33
CA LEU A 31 35.78 -4.61 -4.41
C LEU A 31 36.96 -4.69 -5.40
N SER A 32 36.71 -4.38 -6.66
CA SER A 32 37.78 -4.17 -7.65
C SER A 32 37.61 -2.87 -8.45
N LEU A 33 38.46 -1.93 -8.05
CA LEU A 33 38.98 -0.70 -8.67
C LEU A 33 38.53 -0.27 -10.09
N GLN A 34 37.97 0.95 -10.11
CA GLN A 34 38.27 2.10 -10.98
C GLN A 34 38.24 1.96 -12.51
N THR A 35 37.25 2.62 -13.11
CA THR A 35 37.46 3.45 -14.32
C THR A 35 36.91 4.86 -14.08
N LYS A 36 37.82 5.84 -14.06
CA LYS A 36 37.51 7.27 -14.11
C LYS A 36 36.87 7.62 -15.45
N THR A 37 35.67 8.20 -15.42
CA THR A 37 35.18 9.15 -16.44
C THR A 37 34.22 10.15 -15.78
N PRO A 38 34.42 11.47 -15.93
CA PRO A 38 33.49 12.47 -15.41
C PRO A 38 32.38 12.67 -16.45
N ALA A 39 31.22 12.05 -16.23
CA ALA A 39 29.99 12.42 -16.90
C ALA A 39 29.04 12.98 -15.83
N THR A 40 29.19 14.27 -15.53
CA THR A 40 28.24 15.01 -14.70
C THR A 40 26.97 15.21 -15.53
N SER A 41 26.13 14.18 -15.58
CA SER A 41 24.73 14.34 -15.93
C SER A 41 24.13 15.29 -14.89
N PRO A 42 23.48 16.40 -15.27
CA PRO A 42 22.90 17.31 -14.29
C PRO A 42 21.88 16.53 -13.47
N ALA A 43 22.11 16.45 -12.15
CA ALA A 43 21.17 15.83 -11.23
C ALA A 43 19.80 16.46 -11.46
N LYS A 44 18.78 15.62 -11.70
CA LYS A 44 17.42 16.07 -11.98
C LYS A 44 16.92 16.87 -10.78
N LYS A 45 16.98 18.19 -10.86
CA LYS A 45 16.54 19.09 -9.80
C LYS A 45 15.04 18.87 -9.62
N PHE A 46 14.64 18.35 -8.47
CA PHE A 46 13.23 18.25 -8.15
C PHE A 46 12.64 19.66 -8.18
N SER A 47 11.50 19.83 -8.84
CA SER A 47 10.67 21.02 -8.70
C SER A 47 9.77 20.74 -7.48
N PHE A 48 9.82 21.57 -6.44
CA PHE A 48 8.89 21.59 -5.31
C PHE A 48 8.96 22.96 -4.65
N THR A 49 7.90 23.34 -3.94
CA THR A 49 7.82 24.61 -3.21
C THR A 49 8.40 24.49 -1.80
N GLU A 50 8.68 25.63 -1.16
CA GLU A 50 9.05 25.64 0.27
C GLU A 50 7.94 25.06 1.16
N MET A 51 6.67 25.22 0.76
CA MET A 51 5.53 24.64 1.45
C MET A 51 5.55 23.10 1.41
N ASP A 52 5.87 22.51 0.24
CA ASP A 52 6.01 21.05 0.11
C ASP A 52 7.13 20.51 1.00
N LEU A 53 8.26 21.25 1.07
CA LEU A 53 9.38 20.89 1.93
C LEU A 53 9.05 21.01 3.42
N ALA A 54 8.32 22.06 3.81
CA ALA A 54 7.83 22.22 5.18
C ALA A 54 6.90 21.07 5.57
N MET A 55 5.97 20.70 4.68
CA MET A 55 5.08 19.57 4.89
C MET A 55 5.83 18.24 5.00
N ALA A 56 6.86 18.01 4.17
CA ALA A 56 7.70 16.81 4.27
C ALA A 56 8.33 16.66 5.67
N LYS A 57 8.84 17.78 6.22
CA LYS A 57 9.42 17.81 7.58
C LYS A 57 8.35 17.58 8.64
N GLU A 58 7.16 18.14 8.48
CA GLU A 58 6.06 17.94 9.42
C GLU A 58 5.59 16.47 9.44
N MET A 59 5.40 15.85 8.27
CA MET A 59 5.04 14.43 8.17
C MET A 59 6.09 13.54 8.85
N PHE A 60 7.37 13.86 8.69
CA PHE A 60 8.45 13.14 9.38
C PHE A 60 8.42 13.35 10.91
N ALA A 61 8.19 14.58 11.37
CA ALA A 61 8.05 14.85 12.80
C ALA A 61 6.89 14.06 13.43
N ARG A 62 5.79 13.85 12.71
CA ARG A 62 4.68 12.98 13.15
C ARG A 62 5.10 11.52 13.27
N ILE A 63 5.85 11.00 12.29
CA ILE A 63 6.41 9.64 12.38
C ILE A 63 7.35 9.52 13.58
N GLN A 64 8.20 10.53 13.85
CA GLN A 64 9.10 10.51 15.01
C GLN A 64 8.36 10.50 16.36
N LYS A 65 7.16 11.07 16.45
CA LYS A 65 6.34 10.94 17.66
C LYS A 65 5.90 9.49 17.93
N LEU A 66 5.71 8.69 16.87
CA LEU A 66 5.36 7.26 16.96
C LEU A 66 6.59 6.36 17.10
N ASN A 67 7.69 6.72 16.44
CA ASN A 67 8.96 6.02 16.47
C ASN A 67 10.12 7.02 16.52
N PRO A 68 10.60 7.41 17.72
CA PRO A 68 11.62 8.44 17.89
C PRO A 68 12.94 8.18 17.14
N ASN A 69 13.26 6.90 16.93
CA ASN A 69 14.49 6.48 16.25
C ASN A 69 14.29 6.23 14.74
N HIS A 70 13.15 6.64 14.17
CA HIS A 70 12.93 6.49 12.74
C HIS A 70 13.98 7.27 11.95
N LYS A 71 14.57 6.61 10.95
CA LYS A 71 15.66 7.18 10.14
C LYS A 71 15.16 8.38 9.35
N GLN A 72 15.96 9.45 9.33
CA GLN A 72 15.65 10.63 8.54
C GLN A 72 15.55 10.28 7.04
N PRO A 73 14.48 10.71 6.35
CA PRO A 73 14.30 10.50 4.93
C PRO A 73 15.09 11.51 4.09
N ASN A 74 15.05 11.34 2.77
CA ASN A 74 15.38 12.41 1.84
C ASN A 74 14.19 13.38 1.72
N PHE A 75 14.30 14.55 2.34
CA PHE A 75 13.23 15.55 2.35
C PHE A 75 12.91 16.12 0.97
N GLU A 76 13.89 16.22 0.07
CA GLU A 76 13.64 16.70 -1.30
C GLU A 76 12.80 15.70 -2.10
N ALA A 77 13.09 14.40 -1.94
CA ALA A 77 12.29 13.35 -2.57
C ALA A 77 10.85 13.33 -2.01
N TRP A 78 10.70 13.54 -0.69
CA TRP A 78 9.39 13.65 -0.06
C TRP A 78 8.61 14.88 -0.50
N ALA A 79 9.27 16.05 -0.56
CA ALA A 79 8.66 17.28 -1.07
C ALA A 79 8.20 17.12 -2.52
N ASN A 80 9.00 16.44 -3.35
CA ASN A 80 8.58 16.09 -4.70
C ASN A 80 7.34 15.18 -4.70
N ASP A 81 7.29 14.14 -3.86
CA ASP A 81 6.13 13.25 -3.78
C ASP A 81 4.87 13.99 -3.29
N ILE A 82 5.01 14.99 -2.40
CA ILE A 82 3.93 15.88 -1.95
C ILE A 82 3.45 16.79 -3.08
N ARG A 83 4.37 17.42 -3.83
CA ARG A 83 4.02 18.19 -5.02
C ARG A 83 3.22 17.33 -6.01
N LEU A 84 3.62 16.07 -6.20
CA LEU A 84 2.89 15.15 -7.09
C LEU A 84 1.47 14.85 -6.60
N LEU A 85 1.26 14.69 -5.28
CA LEU A 85 -0.07 14.59 -4.69
C LEU A 85 -0.93 15.81 -5.00
N GLY A 86 -0.35 17.02 -4.91
CA GLY A 86 -1.03 18.27 -5.26
C GLY A 86 -1.31 18.42 -6.75
N GLU A 87 -0.26 18.53 -7.54
CA GLU A 87 -0.34 18.92 -8.96
C GLU A 87 -0.92 17.83 -9.86
N ARG A 88 -0.66 16.55 -9.56
CA ARG A 88 -1.11 15.44 -10.41
C ARG A 88 -2.35 14.76 -9.89
N ASP A 89 -2.44 14.57 -8.58
CA ASP A 89 -3.55 13.82 -7.98
C ASP A 89 -4.66 14.74 -7.46
N GLY A 90 -4.45 16.07 -7.54
CA GLY A 90 -5.43 17.08 -7.17
C GLY A 90 -5.73 17.12 -5.67
N LYS A 91 -4.76 16.75 -4.82
CA LYS A 91 -4.93 16.71 -3.35
C LYS A 91 -4.33 17.94 -2.71
N SER A 92 -5.14 18.70 -1.98
CA SER A 92 -4.65 19.86 -1.26
C SER A 92 -3.75 19.46 -0.08
N HIS A 93 -2.81 20.34 0.30
CA HIS A 93 -1.96 20.17 1.49
C HIS A 93 -2.76 19.78 2.75
N PRO A 94 -3.91 20.42 3.08
CA PRO A 94 -4.75 19.99 4.19
C PRO A 94 -5.25 18.54 4.07
N GLU A 95 -5.77 18.12 2.91
CA GLU A 95 -6.25 16.74 2.69
C GLU A 95 -5.13 15.72 2.86
N ILE A 96 -3.91 16.05 2.38
CA ILE A 96 -2.74 15.19 2.51
C ILE A 96 -2.39 14.97 3.98
N ILE A 97 -2.33 16.05 4.78
CA ILE A 97 -2.03 15.96 6.21
C ILE A 97 -3.14 15.23 6.97
N GLU A 98 -4.41 15.53 6.68
CA GLU A 98 -5.54 14.90 7.34
C GLU A 98 -5.56 13.38 7.12
N LEU A 99 -5.36 12.94 5.87
CA LEU A 99 -5.34 11.51 5.56
C LEU A 99 -4.10 10.82 6.16
N PHE A 100 -2.95 11.49 6.13
CA PHE A 100 -1.73 10.97 6.73
C PHE A 100 -1.86 10.82 8.24
N GLU A 101 -2.44 11.81 8.91
CA GLU A 101 -2.72 11.78 10.35
C GLU A 101 -3.68 10.65 10.70
N TRP A 102 -4.78 10.51 9.97
CA TRP A 102 -5.70 9.39 10.16
C TRP A 102 -5.00 8.03 10.00
N ALA A 103 -4.19 7.87 8.95
CA ALA A 103 -3.45 6.64 8.71
C ALA A 103 -2.43 6.34 9.82
N ASN A 104 -1.82 7.37 10.42
CA ASN A 104 -0.87 7.25 11.53
C ASN A 104 -1.54 6.98 12.89
N GLN A 105 -2.86 7.15 13.01
CA GLN A 105 -3.64 6.76 14.20
C GLN A 105 -4.22 5.34 14.08
N ASP A 106 -4.40 4.83 12.87
CA ASP A 106 -4.88 3.47 12.63
C ASP A 106 -3.77 2.43 12.88
N ARG A 107 -4.08 1.39 13.67
CA ARG A 107 -3.10 0.37 14.11
C ARG A 107 -2.44 -0.38 12.96
N PHE A 108 -3.17 -0.60 11.86
CA PHE A 108 -2.65 -1.29 10.69
C PHE A 108 -1.89 -0.32 9.79
N TRP A 109 -2.47 0.86 9.51
CA TRP A 109 -1.88 1.80 8.57
C TRP A 109 -0.67 2.55 9.12
N GLN A 110 -0.54 2.76 10.43
CA GLN A 110 0.58 3.49 11.01
C GLN A 110 1.94 2.87 10.65
N ALA A 111 2.03 1.54 10.55
CA ALA A 111 3.26 0.83 10.19
C ALA A 111 3.50 0.79 8.68
N ASN A 112 2.48 1.06 7.87
CA ASN A 112 2.49 0.92 6.42
C ASN A 112 2.58 2.26 5.67
N ILE A 113 2.19 3.36 6.31
CA ILE A 113 2.19 4.72 5.74
C ILE A 113 3.24 5.57 6.46
N LEU A 114 4.50 5.38 6.09
CA LEU A 114 5.67 6.07 6.65
C LEU A 114 6.34 7.03 5.66
N SER A 115 5.64 7.41 4.58
CA SER A 115 6.13 8.39 3.61
C SER A 115 5.00 8.96 2.74
N PRO A 116 5.18 10.15 2.13
CA PRO A 116 4.23 10.69 1.16
C PRO A 116 4.02 9.77 -0.05
N ARG A 117 5.07 9.08 -0.50
CA ARG A 117 4.98 8.06 -1.55
C ARG A 117 4.00 6.95 -1.22
N LYS A 118 4.11 6.38 -0.02
CA LYS A 118 3.22 5.29 0.43
C LYS A 118 1.80 5.78 0.63
N LEU A 119 1.63 7.00 1.14
CA LEU A 119 0.32 7.66 1.23
C LEU A 119 -0.33 7.77 -0.16
N ARG A 120 0.41 8.29 -1.15
CA ARG A 120 -0.03 8.42 -2.55
C ARG A 120 -0.42 7.07 -3.17
N GLU A 121 0.42 6.05 -3.00
CA GLU A 121 0.14 4.68 -3.49
C GLU A 121 -1.14 4.07 -2.91
N LYS A 122 -1.54 4.47 -1.70
CA LYS A 122 -2.66 3.88 -0.97
C LYS A 122 -3.85 4.84 -0.78
N TRP A 123 -3.83 5.99 -1.44
CA TRP A 123 -4.78 7.07 -1.21
C TRP A 123 -6.24 6.59 -1.16
N ASP A 124 -6.73 5.97 -2.24
CA ASP A 124 -8.12 5.54 -2.34
C ASP A 124 -8.49 4.47 -1.32
N VAL A 125 -7.56 3.54 -1.04
CA VAL A 125 -7.77 2.49 -0.04
C VAL A 125 -7.94 3.12 1.35
N LEU A 126 -7.10 4.10 1.70
CA LEU A 126 -7.18 4.81 2.98
C LEU A 126 -8.49 5.60 3.09
N VAL A 127 -8.90 6.31 2.03
CA VAL A 127 -10.18 7.03 1.99
C VAL A 127 -11.36 6.09 2.23
N LEU A 128 -11.40 4.94 1.53
CA LEU A 128 -12.46 3.95 1.71
C LEU A 128 -12.48 3.38 3.13
N GLN A 129 -11.30 3.04 3.68
CA GLN A 129 -11.21 2.51 5.05
C GLN A 129 -11.64 3.53 6.10
N ARG A 130 -11.21 4.79 5.97
CA ARG A 130 -11.65 5.90 6.82
C ARG A 130 -13.17 6.08 6.81
N ASN A 131 -13.75 6.07 5.62
CA ASN A 131 -15.20 6.25 5.46
C ASN A 131 -16.00 5.07 6.04
N ARG A 132 -15.47 3.84 5.97
CA ARG A 132 -16.08 2.66 6.60
C ARG A 132 -16.04 2.72 8.12
N GLN A 133 -14.99 3.29 8.71
CA GLN A 133 -14.90 3.49 10.16
C GLN A 133 -15.85 4.60 10.65
N ALA A 134 -16.06 5.63 9.84
CA ALA A 134 -16.94 6.76 10.17
C ALA A 134 -18.44 6.43 10.10
N LYS A 135 -18.84 5.46 9.27
CA LYS A 135 -20.22 4.97 9.25
C LYS A 135 -20.41 3.94 10.38
N PRO A 136 -21.43 4.07 11.24
CA PRO A 136 -21.88 2.95 12.05
C PRO A 136 -22.13 1.77 11.12
N ARG A 137 -21.86 0.55 11.56
CA ARG A 137 -22.27 -0.66 10.82
C ARG A 137 -23.80 -0.74 10.78
N GLY A 138 -24.45 0.12 10.00
CA GLY A 138 -25.65 -0.27 9.29
C GLY A 138 -25.17 -1.25 8.24
N ASP A 139 -25.37 -2.54 8.48
CA ASP A 139 -26.19 -3.31 7.57
C ASP A 139 -26.32 -4.76 8.02
N ASN A 140 -27.56 -5.06 8.37
CA ASN A 140 -28.22 -6.34 8.28
C ASN A 140 -28.35 -6.75 6.80
N LEU A 141 -27.25 -6.76 6.03
CA LEU A 141 -27.18 -7.28 4.65
C LEU A 141 -26.56 -8.69 4.58
N SER A 142 -26.33 -9.32 5.73
CA SER A 142 -25.94 -10.73 5.78
C SER A 142 -27.19 -11.59 5.99
N MET A 143 -27.84 -12.02 4.91
CA MET A 143 -28.51 -13.35 4.82
C MET A 143 -29.27 -13.62 3.50
N GLU A 144 -29.25 -12.75 2.48
CA GLU A 144 -30.01 -13.03 1.25
C GLU A 144 -29.24 -13.85 0.19
N TRP A 145 -27.91 -13.73 0.10
CA TRP A 145 -27.11 -14.47 -0.89
C TRP A 145 -26.76 -15.93 -0.51
N ASN A 146 -27.17 -16.39 0.67
CA ASN A 146 -26.96 -17.76 1.15
C ASN A 146 -28.25 -18.60 1.15
N THR A 147 -29.33 -18.15 0.50
CA THR A 147 -30.53 -18.97 0.33
C THR A 147 -30.44 -19.80 -0.95
N VAL A 148 -30.94 -21.03 -0.89
CA VAL A 148 -30.98 -21.96 -2.03
C VAL A 148 -31.82 -21.36 -3.18
N GLU A 149 -32.85 -20.59 -2.84
CA GLU A 149 -33.75 -19.87 -3.76
C GLU A 149 -33.02 -18.85 -4.67
N ALA A 150 -31.90 -18.26 -4.20
CA ALA A 150 -31.14 -17.30 -5.00
C ALA A 150 -30.41 -17.95 -6.19
N TRP A 151 -30.12 -19.26 -6.12
CA TRP A 151 -29.45 -20.02 -7.18
C TRP A 151 -30.44 -20.73 -8.12
N GLU A 152 -31.71 -20.85 -7.73
CA GLU A 152 -32.75 -21.49 -8.54
C GLU A 152 -33.29 -20.58 -9.65
N ASN A 153 -33.19 -19.25 -9.51
CA ASN A 153 -33.66 -18.27 -10.50
C ASN A 153 -32.61 -17.90 -11.58
N VAL A 154 -31.48 -18.63 -11.65
CA VAL A 154 -30.40 -18.40 -12.63
C VAL A 154 -30.38 -19.49 -13.72
N LEU A 155 -31.39 -20.38 -13.74
CA LEU A 155 -31.61 -21.41 -14.76
C LEU A 155 -32.89 -21.14 -15.56
#